data_AF-A0A963F6T5-F1
#
_entry.id   AF-A0A963F6T5-F1
#
_cell.length_a   1.000
_cell.length_b   1.000
_cell.length_c   1.000
_cell.angle_alpha   90.00
_cell.angle_beta   90.00
_cell.angle_gamma   90.00
#
_symmetry.space_group_name_H-M   'P 1'
#
loop_
_entity.id
_entity.type
_entity.pdbx_description
1 polymer ?
#
loop_
_entity_poly.entity_id
_entity_poly.type
_entity_poly.pdbx_seq_one_letter_code
_entity_poly.pdbx_strand_id
1 'polypeptide(L)'
;MLPLPYSEEALDHIVPRIREIQHYLGRQVLFENVPMERADQTPEIPEAEFLQAVAEQSDSLILLDVANLHASSVNQGFDPLKYLWKLPQRRVRQIHLAGAVILCGAEDEAAQYNADPIWNLYTGALQRFGPVATMIERMDTIAPLDEMVDELHKARCHAAEVLSAEGG
;
A
#
# COMPACT_ATOMS: atom_id res chain seq x y z
N MET A 1 6.26 17.34 -0.45
CA MET A 1 5.92 17.05 0.98
C MET A 1 7.22 17.11 1.78
N LEU A 2 7.21 17.55 3.04
CA LEU A 2 8.39 17.41 3.92
C LEU A 2 8.49 15.94 4.38
N PRO A 3 9.71 15.36 4.53
CA PRO A 3 9.86 13.96 4.92
C PRO A 3 9.33 13.75 6.35
N LEU A 4 8.56 12.67 6.56
CA LEU A 4 8.10 12.29 7.89
C LEU A 4 9.24 11.56 8.62
N PRO A 5 9.72 12.05 9.78
CA PRO A 5 10.68 11.30 10.57
C PRO A 5 9.99 10.10 11.21
N TYR A 6 10.53 8.89 10.99
CA TYR A 6 10.08 7.69 11.68
C TYR A 6 10.83 7.55 13.01
N SER A 7 10.35 8.30 14.01
CA SER A 7 10.90 8.36 15.37
C SER A 7 9.81 8.22 16.43
N GLU A 8 10.21 7.95 17.68
CA GLU A 8 9.28 7.92 18.81
C GLU A 8 8.59 9.28 19.02
N GLU A 9 9.32 10.39 18.84
CA GLU A 9 8.75 11.74 18.92
C GLU A 9 7.63 11.97 17.88
N ALA A 10 7.79 11.41 16.68
CA ALA A 10 6.75 11.48 15.65
C ALA A 10 5.53 10.63 16.01
N LEU A 11 5.71 9.45 16.62
CA LEU A 11 4.60 8.63 17.13
C LEU A 11 3.82 9.39 18.22
N ASP A 12 4.53 9.94 19.21
CA ASP A 12 3.95 10.75 20.29
C ASP A 12 3.16 11.95 19.76
N HIS A 13 3.56 12.49 18.60
CA HIS A 13 2.86 13.58 17.96
C HIS A 13 1.63 13.15 17.17
N ILE A 14 1.75 12.09 16.35
CA ILE A 14 0.74 11.70 15.36
C ILE A 14 -0.39 10.89 16.01
N VAL A 15 -0.06 9.96 16.90
CA VAL A 15 -1.04 9.04 17.50
C VAL A 15 -2.18 9.78 18.22
N PRO A 16 -1.93 10.78 19.09
CA PRO A 16 -3.00 11.52 19.75
C PRO A 16 -3.90 12.28 18.75
N ARG A 17 -3.33 12.82 17.67
CA ARG A 17 -4.08 13.57 16.64
C ARG A 17 -4.97 12.66 15.81
N ILE A 18 -4.50 11.47 15.46
CA ILE A 18 -5.34 10.47 14.79
C ILE A 18 -6.51 10.10 15.71
N ARG A 19 -6.27 9.86 17.00
CA ARG A 19 -7.35 9.59 17.97
C ARG A 19 -8.36 10.74 18.05
N GLU A 20 -7.89 11.99 18.08
CA GLU A 20 -8.74 13.18 18.10
C GLU A 20 -9.61 13.29 16.83
N ILE A 21 -9.01 13.11 15.65
CA ILE A 21 -9.72 13.13 14.37
C ILE A 21 -10.75 12.01 14.30
N GLN A 22 -10.40 10.79 14.71
CA GLN A 22 -11.35 9.66 14.73
C GLN A 22 -12.49 9.90 15.72
N HIS A 23 -12.20 10.48 16.89
CA HIS A 23 -13.22 10.85 17.87
C HIS A 23 -14.19 11.89 17.29
N TYR A 24 -13.66 12.91 16.63
CA TYR A 24 -14.45 13.96 15.98
C TYR A 24 -15.30 13.41 14.81
N LEU A 25 -14.73 12.54 13.97
CA LEU A 25 -15.41 11.96 12.82
C LEU A 25 -16.36 10.80 13.17
N GLY A 26 -16.22 10.20 14.36
CA GLY A 26 -16.98 9.02 14.78
C GLY A 26 -16.68 7.75 14.00
N ARG A 27 -15.48 7.63 13.40
CA ARG A 27 -15.07 6.49 12.57
C ARG A 27 -13.56 6.28 12.59
N GLN A 28 -13.13 5.05 12.31
CA GLN A 28 -11.72 4.76 12.03
C GLN A 28 -11.28 5.43 10.74
N VAL A 29 -10.06 5.96 10.73
CA VAL A 29 -9.41 6.49 9.52
C VAL A 29 -8.35 5.52 9.04
N LEU A 30 -7.93 5.66 7.78
CA LEU A 30 -6.79 4.96 7.24
C LEU A 30 -5.58 5.90 7.24
N PHE A 31 -4.43 5.39 7.65
CA PHE A 31 -3.15 6.08 7.55
C PHE A 31 -2.34 5.43 6.43
N GLU A 32 -1.88 6.26 5.50
CA GLU A 32 -1.18 5.84 4.28
C GLU A 32 0.34 5.80 4.47
N ASN A 33 1.01 4.82 3.87
CA ASN A 33 2.46 4.86 3.74
C ASN A 33 2.85 5.87 2.64
N VAL A 34 3.53 6.93 3.04
CA VAL A 34 4.07 7.94 2.13
C VAL A 34 5.47 7.54 1.67
N PRO A 35 5.88 7.89 0.44
CA PRO A 35 7.17 7.46 -0.06
C PRO A 35 8.27 8.17 0.72
N MET A 36 9.25 7.40 1.18
CA MET A 36 10.41 7.92 1.87
C MET A 36 11.57 8.08 0.89
N GLU A 37 12.03 9.32 0.78
CA GLU A 37 13.25 9.67 0.04
C GLU A 37 14.47 9.02 0.69
N ARG A 38 15.60 8.99 -0.04
CA ARG A 38 16.88 8.65 0.59
C ARG A 38 17.15 9.62 1.74
N ALA A 39 17.03 9.11 2.95
CA ALA A 39 17.31 9.90 4.14
C ALA A 39 18.82 10.02 4.32
N ASP A 40 19.29 11.21 4.68
CA ASP A 40 20.67 11.44 5.10
C ASP A 40 20.99 10.69 6.41
N GLN A 41 19.95 10.27 7.14
CA GLN A 41 20.02 9.57 8.41
C GLN A 41 19.10 8.34 8.38
N THR A 42 19.58 7.22 8.89
CA THR A 42 18.75 6.03 9.09
C THR A 42 17.58 6.36 10.02
N PRO A 43 16.34 5.98 9.68
CA PRO A 43 15.22 6.17 10.60
C PRO A 43 15.45 5.44 11.92
N GLU A 44 14.98 6.02 13.02
CA GLU A 44 15.05 5.38 14.35
C GLU A 44 14.16 4.13 14.38
N ILE A 45 12.98 4.23 13.77
CA ILE A 45 12.00 3.15 13.66
C ILE A 45 11.87 2.77 12.17
N PRO A 46 12.05 1.49 11.79
CA PRO A 46 11.76 1.04 10.44
C PRO A 46 10.33 1.37 10.00
N GLU A 47 10.12 1.79 8.76
CA GLU A 47 8.83 2.28 8.26
C GLU A 47 7.64 1.35 8.56
N ALA A 48 7.78 0.04 8.31
CA ALA A 48 6.72 -0.92 8.60
C ALA A 48 6.38 -1.00 10.10
N GLU A 49 7.39 -0.87 10.97
CA GLU A 49 7.22 -0.89 12.43
C GLU A 49 6.57 0.42 12.91
N PHE A 50 6.92 1.55 12.28
CA PHE A 50 6.28 2.83 12.52
C PHE A 50 4.79 2.80 12.15
N LEU A 51 4.45 2.31 10.95
CA LEU A 51 3.06 2.17 10.50
C LEU A 51 2.25 1.20 11.37
N GLN A 52 2.84 0.08 11.76
CA GLN A 52 2.24 -0.85 12.71
C GLN A 52 1.95 -0.13 14.03
N ALA A 53 2.93 0.58 14.59
CA ALA A 53 2.78 1.31 15.85
C ALA A 53 1.70 2.40 15.76
N VAL A 54 1.67 3.20 14.69
CA VAL A 54 0.61 4.20 14.46
C VAL A 54 -0.76 3.52 14.48
N ALA A 55 -0.93 2.43 13.72
CA ALA A 55 -2.22 1.77 13.57
C ALA A 55 -2.67 1.08 14.87
N GLU A 56 -1.77 0.41 15.58
CA GLU A 56 -2.07 -0.26 16.84
C GLU A 56 -2.36 0.73 17.98
N GLN A 57 -1.56 1.79 18.11
CA GLN A 57 -1.72 2.74 19.20
C GLN A 57 -2.90 3.69 18.97
N SER A 58 -3.13 4.17 17.75
CA SER A 58 -4.25 5.09 17.47
C SER A 58 -5.57 4.38 17.18
N ASP A 59 -5.55 3.05 17.07
CA ASP A 59 -6.63 2.23 16.53
C ASP A 59 -7.11 2.65 15.14
N SER A 60 -6.18 3.16 14.32
CA SER A 60 -6.44 3.41 12.90
C SER A 60 -6.26 2.15 12.06
N LEU A 61 -6.68 2.26 10.81
CA LEU A 61 -6.43 1.30 9.75
C LEU A 61 -5.26 1.79 8.88
N ILE A 62 -4.84 0.95 7.95
CA ILE A 62 -3.73 1.20 7.03
C ILE A 62 -4.26 1.21 5.60
N LEU A 63 -3.90 2.26 4.88
CA LEU A 63 -3.97 2.33 3.44
C LEU A 63 -2.57 2.02 2.90
N LEU A 64 -2.44 0.96 2.11
CA LEU A 64 -1.17 0.56 1.54
C LEU A 64 -1.07 1.05 0.10
N ASP A 65 -0.26 2.06 -0.15
CA ASP A 65 0.16 2.43 -1.49
C ASP A 65 1.38 1.60 -1.90
N VAL A 66 1.17 0.75 -2.91
CA VAL A 66 2.18 -0.16 -3.44
C VAL A 66 3.29 0.58 -4.19
N ALA A 67 2.97 1.68 -4.86
CA ALA A 67 3.95 2.52 -5.54
C ALA A 67 4.85 3.23 -4.53
N ASN A 68 4.28 3.74 -3.44
CA ASN A 68 5.06 4.34 -2.35
C ASN A 68 5.95 3.32 -1.64
N LEU A 69 5.45 2.09 -1.43
CA LEU A 69 6.26 1.00 -0.88
C LEU A 69 7.44 0.67 -1.81
N HIS A 70 7.18 0.52 -3.10
CA HIS A 70 8.22 0.25 -4.08
C HIS A 70 9.28 1.35 -4.07
N ALA A 71 8.86 2.62 -4.16
CA ALA A 71 9.77 3.78 -4.14
C ALA A 71 10.63 3.79 -2.87
N SER A 72 10.00 3.61 -1.70
CA SER A 72 10.70 3.55 -0.41
C SER A 72 11.70 2.40 -0.36
N SER A 73 11.35 1.22 -0.90
CA SER A 73 12.22 0.05 -0.91
C SER A 73 13.47 0.25 -1.78
N VAL A 74 13.32 0.91 -2.93
CA VAL A 74 14.43 1.25 -3.82
C VAL A 74 15.32 2.31 -3.17
N ASN A 75 14.71 3.34 -2.58
CA ASN A 75 15.44 4.43 -1.95
C ASN A 75 16.25 3.96 -0.74
N GLN A 76 15.66 3.12 0.12
CA GLN A 76 16.27 2.68 1.38
C GLN A 76 17.02 1.35 1.28
N GLY A 77 16.84 0.58 0.19
CA GLY A 77 17.50 -0.69 -0.03
C GLY A 77 16.98 -1.82 0.88
N PHE A 78 15.67 -1.87 1.16
CA PHE A 78 15.03 -2.96 1.89
C PHE A 78 14.21 -3.87 0.98
N ASP A 79 13.86 -5.06 1.49
CA ASP A 79 12.99 -6.02 0.81
C ASP A 79 11.51 -5.66 1.04
N PRO A 80 10.78 -5.20 -0.01
CA PRO A 80 9.39 -4.77 0.13
C PRO A 80 8.42 -5.93 0.41
N LEU A 81 8.73 -7.19 0.09
CA LEU A 81 7.86 -8.31 0.46
C LEU A 81 7.96 -8.61 1.96
N LYS A 82 9.16 -8.48 2.55
CA LYS A 82 9.33 -8.58 4.01
C LYS A 82 8.61 -7.44 4.74
N TYR A 83 8.56 -6.25 4.16
CA TYR A 83 7.80 -5.13 4.69
C TYR A 83 6.31 -5.48 4.84
N LEU A 84 5.69 -6.04 3.79
CA LEU A 84 4.28 -6.44 3.82
C LEU A 84 4.00 -7.40 4.99
N TRP A 85 4.95 -8.29 5.31
CA TRP A 85 4.74 -9.35 6.30
C TRP A 85 4.79 -8.82 7.73
N LYS A 86 5.44 -7.67 7.93
CA LYS A 86 5.44 -6.93 9.20
C LYS A 86 4.13 -6.20 9.46
N LEU A 87 3.37 -5.83 8.43
CA LEU A 87 2.13 -5.09 8.63
C LEU A 87 1.02 -5.97 9.26
N PRO A 88 0.20 -5.40 10.17
CA PRO A 88 -0.87 -6.12 10.82
C PRO A 88 -2.01 -6.43 9.85
N GLN A 89 -2.21 -7.73 9.56
CA GLN A 89 -3.11 -8.20 8.49
C GLN A 89 -4.51 -7.59 8.54
N ARG A 90 -5.10 -7.49 9.73
CA ARG A 90 -6.48 -7.03 9.90
C ARG A 90 -6.63 -5.52 9.79
N ARG A 91 -5.53 -4.75 9.78
CA ARG A 91 -5.54 -3.29 9.73
C ARG A 91 -5.31 -2.75 8.32
N VAL A 92 -4.70 -3.51 7.40
CA VAL A 92 -4.63 -3.12 5.98
C VAL A 92 -6.00 -3.29 5.35
N ARG A 93 -6.68 -2.17 5.04
CA ARG A 93 -8.09 -2.18 4.60
C ARG A 93 -8.33 -1.50 3.27
N GLN A 94 -7.32 -0.84 2.72
CA GLN A 94 -7.33 -0.34 1.35
C GLN A 94 -5.93 -0.47 0.76
N ILE A 95 -5.86 -0.74 -0.54
CA ILE A 95 -4.63 -0.74 -1.33
C ILE A 95 -4.77 0.32 -2.41
N HIS A 96 -3.77 1.19 -2.56
CA HIS A 96 -3.59 1.99 -3.77
C HIS A 96 -2.66 1.25 -4.73
N LEU A 97 -3.11 1.13 -5.97
CA LEU A 97 -2.36 0.55 -7.06
C LEU A 97 -2.17 1.60 -8.14
N ALA A 98 -0.94 1.83 -8.56
CA ALA A 98 -0.66 2.76 -9.65
C ALA A 98 -1.38 2.32 -10.93
N GLY A 99 -1.98 3.28 -11.65
CA GLY A 99 -2.56 3.04 -12.97
C GLY A 99 -1.49 2.55 -13.97
N ALA A 100 -1.70 1.39 -14.58
CA ALA A 100 -0.85 0.82 -15.62
C ALA A 100 -1.65 0.04 -16.66
N VAL A 101 -1.15 -0.02 -17.89
CA VAL A 101 -1.79 -0.74 -19.00
C VAL A 101 -1.18 -2.15 -19.12
N ILE A 102 -1.73 -3.11 -18.39
CA ILE A 102 -1.51 -4.56 -18.66
C ILE A 102 -2.82 -5.12 -19.21
N LEU A 103 -2.83 -5.86 -20.33
CA LEU A 103 -4.08 -6.34 -20.95
C LEU A 103 -4.52 -7.66 -20.31
N CYS A 104 -5.78 -7.71 -19.84
CA CYS A 104 -6.35 -8.92 -19.26
C CYS A 104 -6.67 -9.98 -20.33
N GLY A 105 -6.33 -11.24 -20.06
CA GLY A 105 -6.54 -12.39 -20.95
C GLY A 105 -5.53 -12.51 -22.08
N ALA A 106 -4.40 -11.79 -22.03
CA ALA A 106 -3.31 -11.96 -22.98
C ALA A 106 -2.58 -13.28 -22.72
N GLU A 107 -2.15 -13.96 -23.80
CA GLU A 107 -1.21 -15.08 -23.69
C GLU A 107 0.08 -14.52 -23.04
N ASP A 108 0.35 -14.90 -21.78
CA ASP A 108 1.47 -14.48 -20.91
C ASP A 108 1.25 -13.28 -19.97
N GLU A 109 0.00 -12.96 -19.60
CA GLU A 109 -0.33 -11.89 -18.64
C GLU A 109 0.35 -12.05 -17.26
N ALA A 110 0.37 -13.27 -16.71
CA ALA A 110 1.03 -13.54 -15.43
C ALA A 110 2.54 -13.23 -15.46
N ALA A 111 3.21 -13.46 -16.60
CA ALA A 111 4.62 -13.08 -16.75
C ALA A 111 4.80 -11.56 -16.78
N GLN A 112 3.84 -10.81 -17.35
CA GLN A 112 3.87 -9.34 -17.35
C GLN A 112 3.67 -8.77 -15.95
N TYR A 113 2.71 -9.29 -15.17
CA TYR A 113 2.54 -8.88 -13.77
C TYR A 113 3.76 -9.19 -12.90
N ASN A 114 4.40 -10.34 -13.12
CA ASN A 114 5.61 -10.71 -12.39
C ASN A 114 6.84 -9.86 -12.80
N ALA A 115 6.85 -9.35 -14.04
CA ALA A 115 7.92 -8.48 -14.53
C ALA A 115 7.76 -7.04 -14.03
N ASP A 116 6.54 -6.58 -13.77
CA ASP A 116 6.28 -5.27 -13.19
C ASP A 116 6.44 -5.31 -11.65
N PRO A 117 7.41 -4.56 -11.08
CA PRO A 117 7.65 -4.56 -9.63
C PRO A 117 6.43 -4.15 -8.79
N ILE A 118 5.57 -3.26 -9.30
CA ILE A 118 4.38 -2.79 -8.59
C ILE A 118 3.33 -3.91 -8.55
N TRP A 119 3.08 -4.57 -9.68
CA TRP A 119 2.09 -5.65 -9.73
C TRP A 119 2.56 -6.90 -8.98
N ASN A 120 3.86 -7.20 -8.99
CA ASN A 120 4.41 -8.25 -8.14
C ASN A 120 4.19 -7.94 -6.64
N LEU A 121 4.39 -6.70 -6.22
CA LEU A 121 4.08 -6.29 -4.84
C LEU A 121 2.58 -6.31 -4.53
N TYR A 122 1.73 -5.97 -5.49
CA TYR A 122 0.30 -6.09 -5.35
C TYR A 122 -0.12 -7.57 -5.17
N THR A 123 0.46 -8.50 -5.94
CA THR A 123 0.30 -9.94 -5.73
C THR A 123 0.68 -10.34 -4.30
N GLY A 124 1.86 -9.93 -3.83
CA GLY A 124 2.29 -10.19 -2.46
C GLY A 124 1.33 -9.61 -1.41
N ALA A 125 0.80 -8.41 -1.64
CA ALA A 125 -0.16 -7.78 -0.74
C ALA A 125 -1.49 -8.57 -0.68
N LEU A 126 -2.00 -9.03 -1.82
CA LEU A 126 -3.20 -9.88 -1.89
C LEU A 126 -3.00 -11.21 -1.15
N GLN A 127 -1.87 -11.88 -1.35
CA GLN A 127 -1.51 -13.11 -0.63
C GLN A 127 -1.42 -12.87 0.89
N ARG A 128 -0.97 -11.68 1.31
CA ARG A 128 -0.84 -11.36 2.73
C ARG A 128 -2.14 -11.07 3.43
N PHE A 129 -2.94 -10.22 2.79
CA PHE A 129 -4.04 -9.49 3.40
C PHE A 129 -5.40 -10.04 2.95
N GLY A 130 -5.42 -10.86 1.90
CA GLY A 130 -6.62 -11.41 1.30
C GLY A 130 -7.37 -10.35 0.47
N PRO A 131 -8.71 -10.45 0.37
CA PRO A 131 -9.52 -9.53 -0.42
C PRO A 131 -9.63 -8.15 0.26
N VAL A 132 -8.66 -7.29 0.01
CA VAL A 132 -8.65 -5.88 0.43
C VAL A 132 -9.19 -5.00 -0.70
N ALA A 133 -9.87 -3.90 -0.35
CA ALA A 133 -10.37 -2.96 -1.36
C ALA A 133 -9.20 -2.29 -2.09
N THR A 134 -9.13 -2.44 -3.41
CA THR A 134 -8.10 -1.80 -4.25
C THR A 134 -8.67 -0.60 -4.98
N MET A 135 -7.96 0.52 -4.92
CA MET A 135 -8.24 1.72 -5.73
C MET A 135 -7.08 1.94 -6.69
N ILE A 136 -7.41 2.27 -7.94
CA ILE A 136 -6.43 2.74 -8.91
C ILE A 136 -6.11 4.20 -8.58
N GLU A 137 -4.85 4.49 -8.30
CA GLU A 137 -4.36 5.85 -8.04
C GLU A 137 -3.61 6.39 -9.25
N ARG A 138 -3.95 7.64 -9.61
CA ARG A 138 -3.32 8.42 -10.68
C ARG A 138 -3.05 9.81 -10.12
N MET A 139 -1.83 10.30 -10.28
CA MET A 139 -1.47 11.64 -9.79
C MET A 139 -2.03 12.74 -10.71
N ASP A 140 -1.44 12.92 -11.90
CA ASP A 140 -1.60 14.19 -12.63
C ASP A 140 -2.29 14.05 -14.01
N THR A 141 -2.56 12.82 -14.46
CA THR A 141 -3.23 12.56 -15.74
C THR A 141 -4.55 11.83 -15.54
N ILE A 142 -5.64 12.57 -15.75
CA ILE A 142 -6.99 12.00 -15.79
C ILE A 142 -7.20 11.42 -17.18
N ALA A 143 -7.11 10.09 -17.29
CA ALA A 143 -7.44 9.36 -18.50
C ALA A 143 -8.97 9.40 -18.77
N PRO A 144 -9.40 9.13 -20.01
CA PRO A 144 -10.78 8.82 -20.32
C PRO A 144 -11.37 7.75 -19.37
N LEU A 145 -12.67 7.86 -19.09
CA LEU A 145 -13.35 7.00 -18.11
C LEU A 145 -13.26 5.51 -18.47
N ASP A 146 -13.39 5.18 -19.74
CA ASP A 146 -13.27 3.84 -20.28
C ASP A 146 -11.88 3.24 -19.99
N GLU A 147 -10.81 4.01 -20.20
CA GLU A 147 -9.45 3.57 -19.85
C GLU A 147 -9.30 3.29 -18.34
N MET A 148 -9.83 4.17 -17.49
CA MET A 148 -9.78 3.96 -16.03
C MET A 148 -10.63 2.76 -15.58
N VAL A 149 -11.75 2.51 -16.24
CA VAL A 149 -12.59 1.32 -15.98
C VAL A 149 -11.86 0.05 -16.40
N ASP A 150 -11.13 0.09 -17.52
CA ASP A 150 -10.31 -1.04 -17.96
C ASP A 150 -9.16 -1.33 -16.98
N GLU A 151 -8.49 -0.30 -16.44
CA GLU A 151 -7.50 -0.43 -15.36
C GLU A 151 -8.08 -1.12 -14.12
N LEU A 152 -9.26 -0.68 -13.70
CA LEU A 152 -9.95 -1.29 -12.57
C LEU A 152 -10.34 -2.75 -12.86
N HIS A 153 -10.75 -3.07 -14.09
CA HIS A 153 -11.06 -4.44 -14.49
C HIS A 153 -9.83 -5.35 -14.42
N LYS A 154 -8.67 -4.88 -14.86
CA LYS A 154 -7.41 -5.65 -14.78
C LYS A 154 -7.04 -5.98 -13.33
N ALA A 155 -7.08 -4.97 -12.46
CA ALA A 155 -6.81 -5.18 -11.03
C ALA A 155 -7.78 -6.18 -10.37
N ARG A 156 -9.05 -6.20 -10.81
CA ARG A 156 -10.05 -7.17 -10.35
C ARG A 156 -9.77 -8.59 -10.85
N CYS A 157 -9.45 -8.76 -12.13
CA CYS A 157 -9.14 -10.07 -12.70
C CYS A 157 -7.91 -10.67 -12.02
N HIS A 158 -6.82 -9.90 -11.93
CA HIS A 158 -5.60 -10.34 -11.26
C HIS A 158 -5.86 -10.72 -9.79
N ALA A 159 -6.63 -9.90 -9.06
CA ALA A 159 -6.99 -10.22 -7.67
C ALA A 159 -7.80 -11.51 -7.58
N ALA A 160 -8.74 -11.74 -8.49
CA ALA A 160 -9.53 -12.97 -8.52
C ALA A 160 -8.64 -14.21 -8.76
N GLU A 161 -7.67 -14.12 -9.66
CA GLU A 161 -6.72 -15.21 -9.94
C GLU A 161 -5.86 -15.54 -8.73
N VAL A 162 -5.21 -14.53 -8.13
CA VAL A 162 -4.34 -14.69 -6.96
C VAL A 162 -5.12 -15.27 -5.78
N LEU A 163 -6.30 -14.72 -5.48
CA LEU A 163 -7.11 -15.14 -4.33
C LEU A 163 -7.77 -16.51 -4.53
N SER A 164 -7.97 -16.95 -5.78
CA SER A 164 -8.47 -18.30 -6.06
C SER A 164 -7.39 -19.36 -5.95
N ALA A 165 -6.13 -19.02 -6.25
CA ALA A 165 -5.00 -19.94 -6.16
C ALA A 165 -4.64 -20.34 -4.71
N GLU A 166 -4.99 -19.52 -3.72
CA GLU A 166 -4.77 -19.82 -2.29
C GLU A 166 -5.88 -20.65 -1.64
N GLY A 167 -7.01 -20.85 -2.34
CA GLY A 167 -8.17 -21.61 -1.86
C GLY A 167 -8.18 -23.10 -2.24
N GLY A 168 -7.09 -23.61 -2.84
CA GLY A 168 -6.93 -24.98 -3.33
C GLY A 168 -6.01 -25.85 -2.49
#